data_AF-A0A392N8L7-F1
#
_entry.id   AF-A0A392N8L7-F1
#
_cell.length_a   1.000
_cell.length_b   1.000
_cell.length_c   1.000
_cell.angle_alpha   90.00
_cell.angle_beta   90.00
_cell.angle_gamma   90.00
#
_symmetry.space_group_name_H-M   'P 1'
#
loop_
_entity.id
_entity.type
_entity.pdbx_description
1 polymer ?
#
loop_
_entity_poly.entity_id
_entity_poly.type
_entity_poly.pdbx_seq_one_letter_code
_entity_poly.pdbx_strand_id
1 'polypeptide(L)'
;PKLNAAVLEMFRNEYIGTAPYVSCFPSVRHHRLCPRDQFLILSSDGLYQYLNNEEVVSQVESFMEKFPEGDPAQHLIEELLVRAAKKA
;
A
#
# COMPACT_ATOMS: atom_id res chain seq x y z
N PRO A 1 -4.72 6.32 -35.30
CA PRO A 1 -6.06 6.82 -34.93
C PRO A 1 -7.23 5.87 -35.30
N LYS A 2 -7.33 5.39 -36.56
CA LYS A 2 -8.42 4.48 -36.99
C LYS A 2 -8.39 3.08 -36.36
N LEU A 3 -7.21 2.54 -36.07
CA LEU A 3 -7.08 1.22 -35.45
C LEU A 3 -7.65 1.15 -34.03
N ASN A 4 -7.48 2.22 -33.24
CA ASN A 4 -7.95 2.26 -31.85
C ASN A 4 -9.48 2.14 -31.77
N ALA A 5 -10.22 2.67 -32.76
CA ALA A 5 -11.67 2.57 -32.81
C ALA A 5 -12.15 1.12 -33.04
N ALA A 6 -11.52 0.40 -33.97
CA ALA A 6 -11.85 -1.00 -34.24
C ALA A 6 -11.52 -1.92 -33.05
N VAL A 7 -10.40 -1.66 -32.37
CA VAL A 7 -10.01 -2.40 -31.15
C VAL A 7 -10.97 -2.09 -29.99
N LEU A 8 -11.37 -0.83 -29.81
CA LEU A 8 -12.33 -0.43 -28.78
C LEU A 8 -13.69 -1.11 -28.94
N GLU A 9 -14.20 -1.22 -30.16
CA GLU A 9 -15.46 -1.92 -30.44
C GLU A 9 -15.34 -3.44 -30.22
N MET A 10 -14.22 -4.04 -30.65
CA MET A 10 -14.00 -5.48 -30.49
C MET A 10 -13.85 -5.92 -29.01
N PHE A 11 -13.30 -5.05 -28.15
CA PHE A 11 -13.12 -5.32 -26.73
C PHE A 11 -14.15 -4.62 -25.84
N ARG A 12 -15.19 -4.01 -26.43
CA ARG A 12 -16.24 -3.34 -25.68
C ARG A 12 -17.08 -4.40 -24.98
N ASN A 13 -16.86 -4.54 -23.67
CA ASN A 13 -17.69 -5.41 -22.85
C ASN A 13 -19.04 -4.70 -22.64
N GLU A 14 -20.13 -5.35 -23.04
CA GLU A 14 -21.45 -4.92 -22.61
C GLU A 14 -21.56 -5.14 -21.10
N TYR A 15 -22.04 -4.12 -20.40
CA TYR A 15 -22.27 -4.22 -18.97
C TYR A 15 -23.39 -5.25 -18.70
N ILE A 16 -23.06 -6.36 -18.03
CA ILE A 16 -23.96 -7.51 -17.79
C ILE A 16 -24.68 -7.40 -16.43
N GLY A 17 -24.47 -6.31 -15.67
CA GLY A 17 -24.98 -6.17 -14.30
C GLY A 17 -26.29 -5.37 -14.17
N THR A 18 -26.84 -5.34 -12.95
CA THR A 18 -27.90 -4.38 -12.54
C THR A 18 -27.40 -3.38 -11.48
N ALA A 19 -26.18 -3.55 -10.98
CA ALA A 19 -25.48 -2.64 -10.06
C ALA A 19 -24.01 -2.39 -10.46
N PRO A 20 -23.40 -1.22 -10.14
CA PRO A 20 -22.04 -0.89 -10.54
C PRO A 20 -21.01 -1.94 -10.09
N TYR A 21 -20.04 -2.28 -10.94
CA TYR A 21 -18.95 -3.22 -10.59
C TYR A 21 -17.97 -2.64 -9.57
N VAL A 22 -17.87 -1.32 -9.50
CA VAL A 22 -17.00 -0.59 -8.58
C VAL A 22 -17.86 0.34 -7.75
N SER A 23 -17.64 0.31 -6.44
CA SER A 23 -18.27 1.22 -5.49
C SER A 23 -17.25 2.21 -4.95
N CYS A 24 -17.60 3.48 -4.85
CA CYS A 24 -16.78 4.51 -4.21
C CYS A 24 -17.09 4.66 -2.70
N PHE A 25 -17.73 3.66 -2.10
CA PHE A 25 -18.05 3.65 -0.67
C PHE A 25 -16.84 3.17 0.13
N PRO A 26 -16.23 3.99 1.00
CA PRO A 26 -15.11 3.58 1.81
C PRO A 26 -15.56 2.69 2.97
N SER A 27 -14.65 1.85 3.47
CA SER A 27 -14.81 1.20 4.77
C SER A 27 -14.35 2.16 5.87
N VAL A 28 -15.19 2.38 6.88
CA VAL A 28 -14.90 3.29 8.00
C VAL A 28 -14.74 2.47 9.28
N ARG A 29 -13.61 2.66 9.97
CA ARG A 29 -13.34 2.02 11.27
C ARG A 29 -12.87 3.07 12.26
N HIS A 30 -13.48 3.10 13.44
CA HIS A 30 -13.08 3.94 14.56
C HIS A 30 -12.16 3.16 15.49
N HIS A 31 -10.99 3.72 15.81
CA HIS A 31 -10.03 3.14 16.74
C HIS A 31 -9.75 4.13 17.87
N ARG A 32 -9.96 3.72 19.13
CA ARG A 32 -9.72 4.58 20.29
C ARG A 32 -8.30 4.36 20.78
N LEU A 33 -7.49 5.41 20.72
CA LEU A 33 -6.11 5.37 21.18
C LEU A 33 -6.02 5.05 22.67
N CYS A 34 -5.07 4.19 23.01
CA CYS A 34 -4.73 3.75 24.35
C CYS A 34 -3.28 4.12 24.66
N PRO A 35 -2.89 4.29 25.94
CA PRO A 35 -1.51 4.60 26.31
C PRO A 35 -0.46 3.54 25.90
N ARG A 36 -0.90 2.36 25.44
CA ARG A 36 -0.04 1.28 24.94
C ARG A 36 0.23 1.36 23.43
N ASP A 37 -0.53 2.16 22.70
CA ASP A 37 -0.36 2.32 21.26
C ASP A 37 0.90 3.17 21.00
N GLN A 38 1.85 2.63 20.25
CA GLN A 38 3.13 3.29 20.02
C GLN A 38 3.14 4.13 18.73
N PHE A 39 2.68 3.55 17.62
CA PHE A 39 2.67 4.19 16.31
C PHE A 39 1.60 3.57 15.40
N LEU A 40 1.27 4.29 14.31
CA LEU A 40 0.40 3.82 13.24
C LEU A 40 1.13 3.89 11.90
N ILE A 41 1.17 2.77 11.18
CA ILE A 41 1.72 2.71 9.82
C ILE A 41 0.57 2.76 8.82
N LEU A 42 0.61 3.75 7.92
CA LEU A 42 -0.27 3.85 6.77
C LEU A 42 0.59 3.82 5.51
N SER A 43 0.36 2.85 4.63
CA SER A 43 1.13 2.70 3.41
C SER A 43 0.28 2.13 2.28
N SER A 44 0.75 2.33 1.05
CA SER A 44 0.20 1.64 -0.12
C SER A 44 0.59 0.16 -0.12
N ASP A 45 -0.04 -0.60 -1.01
CA ASP A 45 0.26 -2.01 -1.28
C ASP A 45 1.72 -2.22 -1.73
N GLY A 46 2.33 -1.23 -2.38
CA GLY A 46 3.73 -1.26 -2.81
C GLY A 46 4.72 -1.59 -1.70
N LEU A 47 4.47 -1.17 -0.46
CA LEU A 47 5.32 -1.53 0.70
C LEU A 47 5.27 -3.05 0.94
N TYR A 48 4.06 -3.59 0.95
CA TYR A 48 3.79 -4.97 1.35
C TYR A 48 4.06 -6.01 0.24
N GLN A 49 4.47 -5.56 -0.95
CA GLN A 49 4.98 -6.44 -2.01
C GLN A 49 6.38 -7.01 -1.68
N TYR A 50 7.11 -6.36 -0.77
CA TYR A 50 8.51 -6.69 -0.42
C TYR A 50 8.74 -6.92 1.08
N LEU A 51 7.81 -6.49 1.93
CA LEU A 51 7.87 -6.60 3.38
C LEU A 51 6.55 -7.17 3.91
N ASN A 52 6.60 -8.00 4.94
CA ASN A 52 5.40 -8.41 5.66
C ASN A 52 5.10 -7.48 6.86
N ASN A 53 3.89 -7.56 7.42
CA ASN A 53 3.48 -6.67 8.52
C ASN A 53 4.39 -6.74 9.75
N GLU A 54 4.87 -7.94 10.11
CA GLU A 54 5.73 -8.15 11.28
C GLU A 54 7.11 -7.53 11.06
N GLU A 55 7.67 -7.67 9.85
CA GLU A 55 8.93 -7.04 9.46
C GLU A 55 8.84 -5.52 9.52
N VAL A 56 7.77 -4.92 8.99
CA VAL A 56 7.60 -3.46 9.02
C VAL A 56 7.54 -2.96 10.45
N VAL A 57 6.73 -3.60 11.31
CA VAL A 57 6.64 -3.23 12.73
C VAL A 57 7.99 -3.36 13.43
N SER A 58 8.69 -4.48 13.22
CA SER A 58 10.00 -4.72 13.85
C SER A 58 11.05 -3.71 13.39
N GLN A 59 11.05 -3.32 12.11
CA GLN A 59 12.00 -2.33 11.61
C GLN A 59 11.74 -0.94 12.17
N VAL A 60 10.47 -0.51 12.22
CA VAL A 60 10.10 0.79 12.80
C VAL A 60 10.46 0.84 14.28
N GLU A 61 10.09 -0.19 15.05
CA GLU A 61 10.41 -0.27 16.48
C GLU A 61 11.94 -0.23 16.71
N SER A 62 12.69 -1.10 16.03
CA SER A 62 14.16 -1.18 16.12
C SER A 62 14.85 0.12 15.70
N PHE A 63 14.31 0.83 14.70
CA PHE A 63 14.86 2.09 14.23
C PHE A 63 14.59 3.22 15.23
N MET A 64 13.36 3.33 15.74
CA MET A 64 12.98 4.33 16.73
C MET A 64 13.78 4.19 18.03
N GLU A 65 14.09 2.96 18.46
CA GLU A 65 14.94 2.72 19.63
C GLU A 65 16.40 3.18 19.42
N LYS A 66 16.95 2.97 18.22
CA LYS A 66 18.36 3.28 17.90
C LYS A 66 18.58 4.73 17.52
N PHE A 67 17.60 5.33 16.85
CA PHE A 67 17.67 6.66 16.27
C PHE A 67 16.40 7.45 16.61
N PRO A 68 16.27 7.94 17.86
CA PRO A 68 15.06 8.62 18.32
C PRO A 68 14.74 9.92 17.54
N GLU A 69 15.75 10.55 16.93
CA GLU A 69 15.60 11.75 16.09
C GLU A 69 15.51 11.44 14.58
N GLY A 70 15.56 10.16 14.19
CA GLY A 70 15.53 9.73 12.81
C GLY A 70 14.11 9.66 12.22
N ASP A 71 14.01 9.57 10.89
CA ASP A 71 12.74 9.33 10.20
C ASP A 71 12.55 7.83 9.90
N PRO A 72 11.66 7.12 10.64
CA PRO A 72 11.41 5.70 10.40
C PRO A 72 10.75 5.42 9.04
N ALA A 73 9.99 6.38 8.49
CA ALA A 73 9.36 6.21 7.18
C ALA A 73 10.40 6.27 6.06
N GLN A 74 11.37 7.18 6.15
CA GLN A 74 12.48 7.23 5.21
C GLN A 74 13.29 5.92 5.26
N HIS A 75 13.59 5.42 6.46
CA HIS A 75 14.31 4.16 6.63
C HIS A 75 13.59 2.97 5.98
N LEU A 76 12.27 2.85 6.18
CA LEU A 76 11.46 1.80 5.54
C LEU A 76 11.52 1.87 4.00
N ILE A 77 11.52 3.07 3.43
CA ILE A 77 11.62 3.26 1.97
C ILE A 77 13.00 2.83 1.47
N GLU A 78 14.07 3.21 2.16
CA GLU A 78 15.44 2.82 1.80
C GLU A 78 15.61 1.30 1.82
N GLU A 79 15.11 0.63 2.86
CA GLU A 79 15.16 -0.83 2.95
C GLU A 79 14.31 -1.50 1.86
N LEU A 80 13.12 -0.95 1.58
CA LEU A 80 12.30 -1.44 0.47
C LEU A 80 13.02 -1.35 -0.86
N LEU A 81 13.72 -0.24 -1.14
CA LEU A 81 14.48 -0.06 -2.38
C LEU A 81 15.59 -1.12 -2.52
N VAL A 82 16.29 -1.41 -1.41
CA VAL A 82 17.32 -2.47 -1.38
C VAL A 82 16.72 -3.84 -1.66
N ARG A 83 15.56 -4.16 -1.07
CA ARG A 83 14.87 -5.45 -1.31
C ARG A 83 14.32 -5.55 -2.73
N ALA A 84 13.75 -4.47 -3.27
CA ALA A 84 13.26 -4.42 -4.63
C ALA A 84 14.40 -4.66 -5.63
N ALA A 85 15.57 -4.04 -5.41
CA ALA A 85 16.76 -4.26 -6.24
C ALA A 85 17.28 -5.70 -6.18
N LYS A 86 17.18 -6.38 -5.03
CA LYS A 86 17.60 -7.80 -4.87
C LYS A 86 16.64 -8.79 -5.52
N LYS A 87 15.39 -8.40 -5.74
CA LYS A 87 14.33 -9.25 -6.33
C LYS A 87 14.20 -9.05 -7.85
N ALA A 88 14.90 -8.06 -8.40
CA ALA A 88 14.94 -7.73 -9.83
C ALA A 88 15.99 -8.55 -10.60
#